data_AF-D6ZVL4-F1
#
_entry.id   AF-D6ZVL4-F1
#
_cell.length_a   1.000
_cell.length_b   1.000
_cell.length_c   1.000
_cell.angle_alpha   90.00
_cell.angle_beta   90.00
_cell.angle_gamma   90.00
#
_symmetry.space_group_name_H-M   'P 1'
#
loop_
_entity.id
_entity.type
_entity.pdbx_description
1 polymer ?
#
loop_
_entity_poly.entity_id
_entity_poly.type
_entity_poly.pdbx_seq_one_letter_code
_entity_poly.pdbx_strand_id
1 'polypeptide(L)'
;MPQYQVDSERIQSSSAAVATSISQIRQAVGGMYTNLNALQDAWRGSAATQFTAVAEQWRAAQQQMEASLESIQRSLTQASTVYADAEIQASRLFAS
;
A
#
# COMPACT_ATOMS: atom_id res chain seq x y z
N MET A 1 -8.86 -12.24 -32.11
CA MET A 1 -9.30 -11.41 -30.96
C MET A 1 -8.44 -11.78 -29.76
N PRO A 2 -7.55 -10.90 -29.26
CA PRO A 2 -6.68 -11.15 -28.11
C PRO A 2 -6.82 -10.15 -26.94
N GLN A 3 -7.86 -9.30 -26.93
CA GLN A 3 -7.84 -8.08 -26.10
C GLN A 3 -8.12 -8.32 -24.60
N TYR A 4 -8.98 -9.27 -24.23
CA TYR A 4 -9.33 -9.53 -22.81
C TYR A 4 -8.19 -10.15 -21.99
N GLN A 5 -7.47 -11.12 -22.56
CA GLN A 5 -6.37 -11.81 -21.87
C GLN A 5 -5.18 -10.87 -21.59
N VAL A 6 -4.89 -9.96 -22.52
CA VAL A 6 -3.83 -8.96 -22.39
C VAL A 6 -4.12 -7.95 -21.28
N ASP A 7 -5.39 -7.60 -21.05
CA ASP A 7 -5.76 -6.66 -19.98
C ASP A 7 -5.73 -7.31 -18.59
N SER A 8 -6.15 -8.57 -18.46
CA SER A 8 -6.13 -9.33 -17.19
C SER A 8 -4.70 -9.56 -16.67
N GLU A 9 -3.77 -9.98 -17.53
CA GLU A 9 -2.35 -10.16 -17.15
C GLU A 9 -1.70 -8.84 -16.71
N ARG A 10 -2.02 -7.73 -17.39
CA ARG A 10 -1.53 -6.40 -17.03
C ARG A 10 -2.07 -5.94 -15.67
N ILE A 11 -3.33 -6.21 -15.37
CA ILE A 11 -3.95 -5.89 -14.07
C ILE A 11 -3.29 -6.69 -12.95
N GLN A 12 -3.04 -7.98 -13.16
CA GLN A 12 -2.37 -8.83 -12.19
C GLN A 12 -0.92 -8.35 -11.93
N SER A 13 -0.16 -8.08 -13.00
CA SER A 13 1.19 -7.53 -12.89
C SER A 13 1.21 -6.17 -12.19
N SER A 14 0.26 -5.30 -12.48
CA SER A 14 0.16 -3.98 -11.84
C SER A 14 -0.17 -4.12 -10.36
N SER A 15 -1.04 -5.06 -9.99
CA SER A 15 -1.41 -5.33 -8.60
C SER A 15 -0.21 -5.86 -7.80
N ALA A 16 0.60 -6.75 -8.40
CA ALA A 16 1.85 -7.22 -7.79
C ALA A 16 2.88 -6.10 -7.60
N ALA A 17 3.01 -5.21 -8.59
CA ALA A 17 3.88 -4.04 -8.50
C ALA A 17 3.43 -3.11 -7.36
N VAL A 18 2.12 -2.84 -7.24
CA VAL A 18 1.59 -2.01 -6.15
C VAL A 18 1.81 -2.68 -4.78
N ALA A 19 1.59 -3.98 -4.64
CA ALA A 19 1.85 -4.71 -3.40
C ALA A 19 3.34 -4.60 -2.97
N THR A 20 4.26 -4.65 -3.94
CA THR A 20 5.68 -4.44 -3.71
C THR A 20 5.97 -3.03 -3.20
N SER A 21 5.40 -2.01 -3.86
CA SER A 21 5.53 -0.61 -3.43
C SER A 21 4.98 -0.38 -2.02
N ILE A 22 3.83 -0.97 -1.67
CA ILE A 22 3.26 -0.90 -0.32
C ILE A 22 4.24 -1.46 0.71
N SER A 23 4.86 -2.62 0.43
CA SER A 23 5.85 -3.23 1.32
C SER A 23 7.07 -2.32 1.53
N GLN A 24 7.60 -1.73 0.45
CA GLN A 24 8.73 -0.79 0.53
C GLN A 24 8.38 0.47 1.33
N ILE A 25 7.17 1.01 1.16
CA ILE A 25 6.70 2.16 1.93
C ILE A 25 6.64 1.80 3.42
N ARG A 26 6.06 0.65 3.78
CA ARG A 26 6.00 0.19 5.18
C ARG A 26 7.39 0.04 5.80
N GLN A 27 8.36 -0.49 5.04
CA GLN A 27 9.75 -0.59 5.48
C GLN A 27 10.37 0.79 5.74
N ALA A 28 10.21 1.75 4.81
CA ALA A 28 10.73 3.10 4.97
C ALA A 28 10.10 3.82 6.18
N VAL A 29 8.79 3.66 6.37
CA VAL A 29 8.05 4.18 7.52
C VAL A 29 8.58 3.61 8.84
N GLY A 30 8.80 2.28 8.89
CA GLY A 30 9.40 1.62 10.05
C GLY A 30 10.81 2.17 10.35
N GLY A 31 11.64 2.34 9.32
CA GLY A 31 12.97 2.94 9.46
C GLY A 31 12.92 4.38 9.99
N MET A 32 11.96 5.18 9.55
CA MET A 32 11.77 6.54 10.06
C MET A 32 11.39 6.56 11.55
N TYR A 33 10.57 5.61 12.01
CA TYR A 33 10.26 5.47 13.43
C TYR A 33 11.50 5.15 14.28
N THR A 34 12.33 4.21 13.82
CA THR A 34 13.61 3.91 14.48
C THR A 34 14.52 5.14 14.56
N ASN A 35 14.64 5.90 13.48
CA ASN A 35 15.46 7.11 13.44
C ASN A 35 14.94 8.20 14.38
N LEU A 36 13.63 8.43 14.41
CA LEU A 36 13.02 9.41 15.31
C LEU A 36 13.21 9.02 16.79
N ASN A 37 13.02 7.75 17.14
CA ASN A 37 13.27 7.28 18.50
C ASN A 37 14.74 7.44 18.91
N ALA A 38 15.69 7.13 18.02
CA ALA A 38 17.11 7.30 18.30
C ALA A 38 17.48 8.79 18.52
N LEU A 39 16.83 9.70 17.80
CA LEU A 39 17.03 11.13 17.97
C LEU A 39 16.41 11.68 19.25
N GLN A 40 15.36 11.04 19.79
CA GLN A 40 14.67 11.50 21.01
C GLN A 40 15.63 11.66 22.20
N ASP A 41 16.57 10.73 22.36
CA ASP A 41 17.55 10.76 23.46
C ASP A 41 18.63 11.85 23.31
N ALA A 42 18.79 12.42 22.10
CA ALA A 42 19.74 13.48 21.84
C ALA A 42 19.22 14.87 22.26
N TRP A 43 17.90 15.03 22.40
CA TRP A 43 17.29 16.32 22.76
C TRP A 43 17.12 16.46 24.27
N ARG A 44 17.38 17.66 24.80
CA ARG A 44 17.19 17.99 26.21
C ARG A 44 16.45 19.32 26.36
N GLY A 45 15.82 19.52 27.52
CA GLY A 45 15.10 20.76 27.83
C GLY A 45 13.90 20.98 26.90
N SER A 46 13.62 22.24 26.54
CA SER A 46 12.49 22.62 25.70
C SER A 46 12.50 22.00 24.29
N ALA A 47 13.68 21.64 23.77
CA ALA A 47 13.80 20.98 22.48
C ALA A 47 13.23 19.55 22.50
N ALA A 48 13.36 18.85 23.64
CA ALA A 48 12.79 17.50 23.79
C ALA A 48 11.26 17.53 23.71
N THR A 49 10.61 18.50 24.36
CA THR A 49 9.15 18.67 24.27
C THR A 49 8.67 18.92 22.85
N GLN A 50 9.37 19.80 22.10
CA GLN A 50 9.03 20.06 20.70
C GLN A 50 9.26 18.84 19.82
N PHE A 51 10.32 18.08 20.07
CA PHE A 51 10.60 16.86 19.33
C PHE A 51 9.55 15.77 19.57
N THR A 52 9.05 15.62 20.81
CA THR A 52 7.91 14.73 21.10
C THR A 52 6.70 15.08 20.25
N ALA A 53 6.35 16.36 20.10
CA ALA A 53 5.23 16.78 19.26
C ALA A 53 5.43 16.41 17.78
N VAL A 54 6.67 16.53 17.27
CA VAL A 54 7.01 16.08 15.91
C VAL A 54 6.85 14.57 15.76
N ALA A 55 7.28 13.79 16.76
CA ALA A 55 7.13 12.33 16.75
C ALA A 55 5.65 11.90 16.79
N GLU A 56 4.81 12.59 17.56
CA GLU A 56 3.37 12.37 17.58
C GLU A 56 2.69 12.71 16.24
N GLN A 57 3.05 13.85 15.65
CA GLN A 57 2.56 14.25 14.33
C GLN A 57 2.95 13.21 13.26
N TRP A 58 4.18 12.71 13.29
CA TRP A 58 4.63 11.64 12.41
C TRP A 58 3.80 10.37 12.60
N ARG A 59 3.52 9.97 13.84
CA ARG A 59 2.69 8.79 14.14
C ARG A 59 1.28 8.92 13.56
N ALA A 60 0.67 10.10 13.65
CA ALA A 60 -0.63 10.36 13.05
C ALA A 60 -0.58 10.26 11.51
N ALA A 61 0.45 10.85 10.88
CA ALA A 61 0.64 10.75 9.44
C ALA A 61 0.86 9.30 8.97
N GLN A 62 1.60 8.50 9.75
CA GLN A 62 1.82 7.08 9.48
C GLN A 62 0.50 6.29 9.49
N GLN A 63 -0.36 6.52 10.48
CA GLN A 63 -1.66 5.86 10.55
C GLN A 63 -2.55 6.20 9.35
N GLN A 64 -2.58 7.47 8.95
CA GLN A 64 -3.33 7.90 7.78
C GLN A 64 -2.80 7.26 6.49
N MET A 65 -1.47 7.17 6.35
CA MET A 65 -0.84 6.50 5.21
C MET A 65 -1.20 5.01 5.18
N GLU A 66 -1.12 4.32 6.32
CA GLU A 66 -1.46 2.90 6.41
C GLU A 66 -2.91 2.63 5.98
N ALA A 67 -3.86 3.44 6.45
CA ALA A 67 -5.25 3.34 6.05
C ALA A 67 -5.44 3.53 4.52
N SER A 68 -4.68 4.43 3.91
CA SER A 68 -4.68 4.62 2.46
C SER A 68 -4.11 3.42 1.70
N LEU A 69 -3.00 2.83 2.19
CA LEU A 69 -2.40 1.64 1.58
C LEU A 69 -3.33 0.43 1.67
N GLU A 70 -4.00 0.22 2.82
CA GLU A 70 -5.01 -0.82 2.99
C GLU A 70 -6.21 -0.62 2.07
N SER A 71 -6.66 0.63 1.86
CA SER A 71 -7.72 0.94 0.91
C SER A 71 -7.34 0.56 -0.52
N ILE A 72 -6.12 0.92 -0.94
CA ILE A 72 -5.59 0.58 -2.28
C ILE A 72 -5.53 -0.95 -2.45
N GLN A 73 -5.00 -1.67 -1.46
CA GLN A 73 -4.88 -3.12 -1.51
C GLN A 73 -6.25 -3.81 -1.63
N ARG A 74 -7.26 -3.31 -0.90
CA ARG A 74 -8.65 -3.82 -1.00
C ARG A 74 -9.23 -3.58 -2.39
N SER A 75 -9.09 -2.37 -2.94
CA SER A 75 -9.58 -2.05 -4.28
C SER A 75 -8.94 -2.91 -5.38
N LEU A 76 -7.62 -3.16 -5.29
CA LEU A 76 -6.91 -4.00 -6.26
C LEU A 76 -7.30 -5.48 -6.17
N THR A 77 -7.48 -5.99 -4.96
CA THR A 77 -8.00 -7.35 -4.75
C THR A 77 -9.39 -7.50 -5.35
N GLN A 78 -10.28 -6.55 -5.08
CA GLN A 78 -11.64 -6.58 -5.61
C GLN A 78 -11.68 -6.48 -7.14
N ALA A 79 -10.86 -5.60 -7.74
CA ALA A 79 -10.74 -5.52 -9.18
C ALA A 79 -10.27 -6.86 -9.75
N SER A 80 -9.24 -7.47 -9.17
CA SER A 80 -8.70 -8.76 -9.61
C SER A 80 -9.76 -9.87 -9.61
N THR A 81 -10.61 -9.94 -8.57
CA THR A 81 -11.72 -10.91 -8.52
C THR A 81 -12.75 -10.67 -9.64
N VAL A 82 -13.17 -9.42 -9.84
CA VAL A 82 -14.17 -9.07 -10.87
C VAL A 82 -13.67 -9.44 -12.27
N TYR A 83 -12.39 -9.18 -12.56
CA TYR A 83 -11.81 -9.53 -13.86
C TYR A 83 -11.68 -11.05 -14.05
N ALA A 84 -11.28 -11.79 -13.00
CA ALA A 84 -11.22 -13.25 -13.06
C ALA A 84 -12.60 -13.88 -13.33
N ASP A 85 -13.64 -13.37 -12.66
CA ASP A 85 -15.02 -13.83 -12.86
C ASP A 85 -15.54 -13.51 -14.26
N ALA A 86 -15.24 -12.32 -14.78
CA ALA A 86 -15.63 -11.92 -16.13
C ALA A 86 -14.99 -12.82 -17.21
N GLU A 87 -13.72 -13.19 -17.05
CA GLU A 87 -13.02 -14.10 -17.96
C GLU A 87 -13.66 -15.50 -17.96
N ILE A 88 -14.00 -16.04 -16.78
CA ILE A 88 -14.70 -17.33 -16.67
C ILE A 88 -16.05 -17.28 -17.38
N GLN A 89 -16.82 -16.20 -17.20
CA GLN A 89 -18.11 -16.05 -17.88
C GLN A 89 -17.95 -15.96 -19.40
N ALA A 90 -17.00 -15.17 -19.89
CA ALA A 90 -16.71 -15.06 -21.31
C ALA A 90 -16.31 -16.41 -21.92
N SER A 91 -15.43 -17.16 -21.26
CA SER A 91 -14.99 -18.49 -21.73
C SER A 91 -16.16 -19.48 -21.89
N ARG A 92 -17.16 -19.41 -21.00
CA ARG A 92 -18.36 -20.26 -21.07
C ARG A 92 -19.25 -19.92 -22.26
N LEU A 93 -19.38 -18.63 -22.61
CA LEU A 93 -20.19 -18.19 -23.75
C LEU A 93 -19.64 -18.66 -25.09
N PHE A 94 -18.32 -18.85 -25.19
CA PHE A 94 -17.67 -19.37 -26.40
C PHE A 94 -17.52 -20.90 -26.41
N ALA A 95 -17.79 -21.58 -25.29
CA ALA A 95 -17.79 -23.04 -25.20
C ALA A 95 -19.13 -23.69 -25.59
N SER A 96 -20.15 -22.88 -25.89
CA SER A 96 -21.45 -23.27 -26.46
C SER A 96 -21.53 -22.93 -27.93
#